data_AF-A0A6J6MR72-F1
#
_entry.id   AF-A0A6J6MR72-F1
#
_cell.length_a   1.000
_cell.length_b   1.000
_cell.length_c   1.000
_cell.angle_alpha   90.00
_cell.angle_beta   90.00
_cell.angle_gamma   90.00
#
_symmetry.space_group_name_H-M   'P 1'
#
loop_
_entity.id
_entity.type
_entity.pdbx_description
1 polymer ?
#
loop_
_entity_poly.entity_id
_entity_poly.type
_entity_poly.pdbx_seq_one_letter_code
_entity_poly.pdbx_strand_id
1 'polypeptide(L)'
;MLAFTFPGQGSQRPGMGRPWVGHDSWELVDEASDVAGRDVGALLLDADAEVLKDTRNAQLTTFVSSLMVLDAVERLGIEPSFCAGHSLGEYTALTATGALSFEDGVRLVVERADAMHEAGLASPGTMAAVLGLDDDLVEVACRRADADVWVANFNAPGQVVIAGSPAGVASAGEHAKELGAKKIMPLQVSGAFHTPFMTAARERLRSAIALASPRDVEVPVISNVDAIAHSSGEEWSSLLSAQLSSPVRWKHCLLTMQELGVTGFVELGPGGVLTGMAKRTVDDARTITVSTPEELDKLIEWVNASSPTGAAQLEGEHLFAVERLVVSPSAGLFSPESSVTVGSQINVGHIIGRVGDNDVRSPFAGVIQNFIAVEGERVTAHQPIAWLRSV
;
A
#
# COMPACT_ATOMS: atom_id res chain seq x y z
N MET A 1 15.95 -5.38 -6.41
CA MET A 1 14.48 -5.37 -6.63
C MET A 1 13.89 -4.15 -5.94
N LEU A 2 12.68 -3.72 -6.35
CA LEU A 2 11.96 -2.61 -5.72
C LEU A 2 10.86 -3.13 -4.80
N ALA A 3 10.62 -2.43 -3.70
CA ALA A 3 9.43 -2.61 -2.88
C ALA A 3 8.64 -1.30 -2.75
N PHE A 4 7.32 -1.39 -2.89
CA PHE A 4 6.42 -0.30 -2.53
C PHE A 4 6.06 -0.43 -1.06
N THR A 5 6.22 0.68 -0.34
CA THR A 5 5.96 0.77 1.09
C THR A 5 4.89 1.81 1.37
N PHE A 6 3.95 1.47 2.25
CA PHE A 6 2.80 2.32 2.53
C PHE A 6 2.77 2.76 4.00
N PRO A 7 2.69 4.07 4.29
CA PRO A 7 2.71 4.58 5.64
C PRO A 7 1.44 4.22 6.42
N GLY A 8 1.59 4.15 7.74
CA GLY A 8 0.48 4.00 8.66
C GLY A 8 -0.11 5.34 9.12
N GLN A 9 -1.07 5.26 10.04
CA GLN A 9 -1.57 6.44 10.75
C GLN A 9 -0.42 7.20 11.42
N GLY A 10 -0.48 8.54 11.35
CA GLY A 10 0.50 9.46 11.90
C GLY A 10 1.31 10.20 10.83
N SER A 11 1.23 9.77 9.58
CA SER A 11 1.90 10.43 8.45
C SER A 11 1.05 11.50 7.75
N GLN A 12 -0.25 11.52 8.00
CA GLN A 12 -1.16 12.52 7.46
C GLN A 12 -0.81 13.93 7.96
N ARG A 13 -1.03 14.94 7.11
CA ARG A 13 -0.82 16.36 7.44
C ARG A 13 -1.93 17.24 6.84
N PRO A 14 -2.25 18.38 7.47
CA PRO A 14 -3.22 19.32 6.92
C PRO A 14 -2.87 19.72 5.48
N GLY A 15 -3.86 19.73 4.59
CA GLY A 15 -3.72 20.12 3.19
C GLY A 15 -2.87 19.18 2.33
N MET A 16 -2.65 17.93 2.75
CA MET A 16 -1.83 16.98 1.98
C MET A 16 -2.37 16.65 0.59
N GLY A 17 -3.68 16.81 0.36
CA GLY A 17 -4.28 16.63 -0.96
C GLY A 17 -4.14 17.83 -1.90
N ARG A 18 -3.78 19.02 -1.41
CA ARG A 18 -3.77 20.24 -2.23
C ARG A 18 -2.95 20.13 -3.53
N PRO A 19 -1.74 19.53 -3.54
CA PRO A 19 -0.96 19.37 -4.77
C PRO A 19 -1.63 18.46 -5.80
N TRP A 20 -2.56 17.61 -5.38
CA TRP A 20 -3.23 16.61 -6.23
C TRP A 20 -4.52 17.14 -6.86
N VAL A 21 -5.01 18.31 -6.47
CA VAL A 21 -6.21 18.90 -7.04
C VAL A 21 -6.01 19.15 -8.54
N GLY A 22 -6.88 18.54 -9.36
CA GLY A 22 -6.81 18.62 -10.81
C GLY A 22 -5.88 17.60 -11.47
N HIS A 23 -5.23 16.74 -10.70
CA HIS A 23 -4.55 15.55 -11.21
C HIS A 23 -5.59 14.44 -11.49
N ASP A 24 -5.37 13.60 -12.52
CA ASP A 24 -6.31 12.53 -12.90
C ASP A 24 -6.60 11.56 -11.74
N SER A 25 -5.57 11.23 -10.96
CA SER A 25 -5.67 10.35 -9.77
C SER A 25 -6.59 10.89 -8.66
N TRP A 26 -7.02 12.16 -8.72
CA TRP A 26 -7.95 12.72 -7.76
C TRP A 26 -9.33 12.03 -7.79
N GLU A 27 -9.71 11.36 -8.89
CA GLU A 27 -11.01 10.67 -8.97
C GLU A 27 -11.20 9.64 -7.83
N LEU A 28 -10.12 9.01 -7.39
CA LEU A 28 -10.13 8.06 -6.27
C LEU A 28 -10.58 8.71 -4.95
N VAL A 29 -10.38 10.02 -4.78
CA VAL A 29 -10.85 10.75 -3.60
C VAL A 29 -12.37 10.87 -3.59
N ASP A 30 -12.96 11.13 -4.76
CA ASP A 30 -14.40 11.25 -4.91
C ASP A 30 -15.06 9.88 -4.74
N GLU A 31 -14.53 8.83 -5.39
CA GLU A 31 -14.99 7.45 -5.22
C GLU A 31 -14.89 6.97 -3.76
N ALA A 32 -13.76 7.25 -3.10
CA ALA A 32 -13.61 6.92 -1.68
C ALA A 32 -14.62 7.66 -0.81
N SER A 33 -14.99 8.89 -1.17
CA SER A 33 -15.98 9.68 -0.42
C SER A 33 -17.36 9.04 -0.49
N ASP A 34 -17.76 8.58 -1.67
CA ASP A 34 -19.01 7.87 -1.89
C ASP A 34 -19.06 6.54 -1.13
N VAL A 35 -17.99 5.74 -1.21
CA VAL A 35 -17.90 4.44 -0.53
C VAL A 35 -17.85 4.60 0.99
N ALA A 36 -17.09 5.58 1.50
CA ALA A 36 -16.95 5.81 2.93
C ALA A 36 -18.14 6.55 3.56
N GLY A 37 -19.01 7.15 2.74
CA GLY A 37 -20.07 8.04 3.21
C GLY A 37 -19.52 9.25 3.98
N ARG A 38 -18.33 9.72 3.62
CA ARG A 38 -17.61 10.81 4.29
C ARG A 38 -16.86 11.63 3.26
N ASP A 39 -16.89 12.95 3.39
CA ASP A 39 -16.19 13.84 2.45
C ASP A 39 -14.67 13.76 2.64
N VAL A 40 -14.02 12.87 1.89
CA VAL A 40 -12.57 12.67 1.93
C VAL A 40 -11.85 13.86 1.32
N GLY A 41 -12.43 14.50 0.29
CA GLY A 41 -11.90 15.72 -0.31
C GLY A 41 -11.70 16.83 0.71
N ALA A 42 -12.75 17.15 1.49
CA ALA A 42 -12.67 18.14 2.56
C ALA A 42 -11.62 17.76 3.62
N LEU A 43 -11.51 16.47 3.97
CA LEU A 43 -10.49 16.00 4.91
C LEU A 43 -9.06 16.19 4.36
N LEU A 44 -8.84 16.00 3.06
CA LEU A 44 -7.52 16.14 2.44
C LEU A 44 -7.11 17.60 2.18
N LEU A 45 -8.09 18.51 2.04
CA LEU A 45 -7.86 19.91 1.65
C LEU A 45 -7.91 20.89 2.83
N ASP A 46 -8.85 20.68 3.75
CA ASP A 46 -9.29 21.70 4.71
C ASP A 46 -9.20 21.27 6.17
N ALA A 47 -9.14 19.97 6.46
CA ALA A 47 -9.02 19.49 7.84
C ALA A 47 -7.69 19.94 8.48
N ASP A 48 -7.79 20.41 9.72
CA ASP A 48 -6.63 20.75 10.54
C ASP A 48 -6.03 19.51 11.22
N ALA A 49 -4.95 19.74 11.97
CA ALA A 49 -4.22 18.67 12.64
C ALA A 49 -5.06 17.97 13.73
N GLU A 50 -6.00 18.66 14.38
CA GLU A 50 -6.83 18.07 15.42
C GLU A 50 -7.92 17.17 14.82
N VAL A 51 -8.54 17.59 13.71
CA VAL A 51 -9.49 16.75 12.96
C VAL A 51 -8.79 15.50 12.41
N LEU A 52 -7.57 15.65 11.89
CA LEU A 52 -6.76 14.54 11.39
C LEU A 52 -6.12 13.68 12.50
N LYS A 53 -6.23 14.08 13.77
CA LYS A 53 -5.81 13.26 14.92
C LYS A 53 -6.81 12.16 15.24
N ASP A 54 -8.08 12.35 14.88
CA ASP A 54 -9.09 11.29 15.01
C ASP A 54 -8.68 10.08 14.16
N THR A 55 -8.56 8.92 14.80
CA THR A 55 -8.20 7.63 14.18
C THR A 55 -8.97 7.36 12.90
N ARG A 56 -10.26 7.70 12.86
CA ARG A 56 -11.14 7.43 11.72
C ARG A 56 -10.76 8.26 10.51
N ASN A 57 -10.42 9.53 10.72
CA ASN A 57 -9.99 10.43 9.65
C ASN A 57 -8.54 10.14 9.26
N ALA A 58 -7.67 9.90 10.24
CA ALA A 58 -6.26 9.59 10.03
C ALA A 58 -6.09 8.36 9.13
N GLN A 59 -6.81 7.28 9.42
CA GLN A 59 -6.71 6.05 8.66
C GLN A 59 -7.27 6.20 7.25
N LEU A 60 -8.49 6.73 7.13
CA LEU A 60 -9.12 6.91 5.82
C LEU A 60 -8.29 7.81 4.90
N THR A 61 -7.85 8.96 5.39
CA THR A 61 -7.08 9.92 4.57
C THR A 61 -5.70 9.41 4.19
N THR A 62 -5.01 8.69 5.08
CA THR A 62 -3.70 8.08 4.78
C THR A 62 -3.85 6.98 3.72
N PHE A 63 -4.86 6.12 3.86
CA PHE A 63 -5.15 5.06 2.90
C PHE A 63 -5.45 5.61 1.51
N VAL A 64 -6.42 6.53 1.41
CA VAL A 64 -6.83 7.13 0.12
C VAL A 64 -5.71 7.91 -0.52
N SER A 65 -4.95 8.71 0.26
CA SER A 65 -3.81 9.46 -0.29
C SER A 65 -2.73 8.54 -0.83
N SER A 66 -2.48 7.41 -0.17
CA SER A 66 -1.47 6.45 -0.63
C SER A 66 -1.88 5.74 -1.92
N LEU A 67 -3.18 5.44 -2.09
CA LEU A 67 -3.70 4.86 -3.33
C LEU A 67 -3.79 5.88 -4.48
N MET A 68 -4.09 7.15 -4.18
CA MET A 68 -3.99 8.24 -5.15
C MET A 68 -2.56 8.41 -5.67
N VAL A 69 -1.57 8.36 -4.77
CA VAL A 69 -0.15 8.37 -5.16
C VAL A 69 0.18 7.13 -6.00
N LEU A 70 -0.30 5.94 -5.59
CA LEU A 70 -0.07 4.70 -6.31
C LEU A 70 -0.59 4.77 -7.76
N ASP A 71 -1.83 5.19 -7.97
CA ASP A 71 -2.42 5.34 -9.31
C ASP A 71 -1.54 6.23 -10.20
N ALA A 72 -1.04 7.34 -9.66
CA ALA A 72 -0.13 8.22 -10.39
C ALA A 72 1.21 7.56 -10.74
N VAL A 73 1.74 6.72 -9.85
CA VAL A 73 2.98 5.97 -10.08
C VAL A 73 2.78 4.82 -11.07
N GLU A 74 1.65 4.12 -11.01
CA GLU A 74 1.31 3.03 -11.94
C GLU A 74 1.14 3.54 -13.38
N ARG A 75 0.61 4.76 -13.56
CA ARG A 75 0.58 5.45 -14.86
C ARG A 75 1.96 5.66 -15.50
N LEU A 76 3.03 5.58 -14.71
CA LEU A 76 4.42 5.65 -15.19
C LEU A 76 4.99 4.27 -15.61
N GLY A 77 4.25 3.18 -15.37
CA GLY A 77 4.70 1.81 -15.62
C GLY A 77 5.76 1.31 -14.65
N ILE A 78 5.80 1.85 -13.42
CA ILE A 78 6.74 1.43 -12.38
C ILE A 78 6.04 0.40 -11.50
N GLU A 79 6.60 -0.81 -11.42
CA GLU A 79 6.03 -1.92 -10.67
C GLU A 79 6.96 -2.39 -9.54
N PRO A 80 6.42 -2.79 -8.37
CA PRO A 80 7.19 -3.37 -7.30
C PRO A 80 7.37 -4.88 -7.45
N SER A 81 8.43 -5.42 -6.85
CA SER A 81 8.57 -6.88 -6.64
C SER A 81 7.91 -7.35 -5.36
N PHE A 82 7.72 -6.44 -4.39
CA PHE A 82 7.08 -6.69 -3.10
C PHE A 82 6.33 -5.45 -2.64
N CYS A 83 5.24 -5.65 -1.90
CA CYS A 83 4.56 -4.59 -1.19
C CYS A 83 4.65 -4.81 0.33
N ALA A 84 4.70 -3.73 1.10
CA ALA A 84 4.59 -3.80 2.54
C ALA A 84 3.97 -2.50 3.06
N GLY A 85 3.33 -2.52 4.21
CA GLY A 85 2.94 -1.27 4.83
C GLY A 85 2.87 -1.36 6.34
N HIS A 86 2.97 -0.20 6.98
CA HIS A 86 3.08 -0.12 8.43
C HIS A 86 1.69 0.00 9.06
N SER A 87 1.28 -1.00 9.85
CA SER A 87 -0.05 -1.04 10.49
C SER A 87 -1.18 -0.89 9.47
N LEU A 88 -1.85 0.27 9.44
CA LEU A 88 -2.83 0.62 8.42
C LEU A 88 -2.27 0.42 7.00
N GLY A 89 -1.00 0.74 6.76
CA GLY A 89 -0.39 0.61 5.45
C GLY A 89 -0.41 -0.83 4.91
N GLU A 90 -0.54 -1.85 5.76
CA GLU A 90 -0.72 -3.25 5.30
C GLU A 90 -2.01 -3.41 4.50
N TYR A 91 -3.08 -2.70 4.86
CA TYR A 91 -4.33 -2.67 4.11
C TYR A 91 -4.15 -1.95 2.77
N THR A 92 -3.39 -0.86 2.76
CA THR A 92 -3.00 -0.17 1.52
C THR A 92 -2.19 -1.09 0.61
N ALA A 93 -1.24 -1.85 1.14
CA ALA A 93 -0.43 -2.81 0.39
C ALA A 93 -1.29 -3.93 -0.23
N LEU A 94 -2.30 -4.40 0.49
CA LEU A 94 -3.24 -5.39 -0.02
C LEU A 94 -4.14 -4.83 -1.14
N THR A 95 -4.59 -3.59 -1.02
CA THR A 95 -5.32 -2.93 -2.11
C THR A 95 -4.42 -2.66 -3.31
N ALA A 96 -3.17 -2.22 -3.07
CA ALA A 96 -2.19 -1.94 -4.10
C ALA A 96 -1.81 -3.17 -4.95
N THR A 97 -1.84 -4.36 -4.35
CA THR A 97 -1.54 -5.62 -5.05
C THR A 97 -2.79 -6.25 -5.69
N GLY A 98 -3.96 -5.64 -5.51
CA GLY A 98 -5.23 -6.19 -5.96
C GLY A 98 -5.77 -7.35 -5.09
N ALA A 99 -5.13 -7.69 -3.97
CA ALA A 99 -5.67 -8.64 -3.00
C ALA A 99 -7.04 -8.16 -2.50
N LEU A 100 -7.16 -6.86 -2.28
CA LEU A 100 -8.43 -6.17 -2.00
C LEU A 100 -8.82 -5.31 -3.20
N SER A 101 -10.12 -5.25 -3.52
CA SER A 101 -10.62 -4.21 -4.41
C SER A 101 -10.49 -2.82 -3.75
N PHE A 102 -10.56 -1.75 -4.55
CA PHE A 102 -10.55 -0.39 -4.01
C PHE A 102 -11.72 -0.16 -3.05
N GLU A 103 -12.96 -0.46 -3.49
CA GLU A 103 -14.16 -0.29 -2.67
C GLU A 103 -14.11 -1.08 -1.37
N ASP A 104 -13.71 -2.36 -1.44
CA ASP A 104 -13.64 -3.22 -0.26
C ASP A 104 -12.52 -2.79 0.68
N GLY A 105 -11.40 -2.30 0.13
CA GLY A 105 -10.33 -1.67 0.89
C GLY A 105 -10.82 -0.45 1.66
N VAL A 106 -11.56 0.46 1.02
CA VAL A 106 -12.15 1.64 1.68
C VAL A 106 -13.12 1.20 2.80
N ARG A 107 -14.07 0.31 2.50
CA ARG A 107 -15.05 -0.19 3.50
C ARG A 107 -14.35 -0.84 4.69
N LEU A 108 -13.33 -1.67 4.43
CA LEU A 108 -12.57 -2.36 5.46
C LEU A 108 -11.77 -1.39 6.33
N VAL A 109 -11.14 -0.37 5.74
CA VAL A 109 -10.38 0.63 6.49
C VAL A 109 -11.31 1.51 7.34
N VAL A 110 -12.48 1.90 6.84
CA VAL A 110 -13.49 2.62 7.64
C VAL A 110 -13.88 1.80 8.85
N GLU A 111 -14.26 0.54 8.65
CA GLU A 111 -14.70 -0.35 9.73
C GLU A 111 -13.58 -0.64 10.74
N ARG A 112 -12.35 -0.84 10.26
CA ARG A 112 -11.16 -0.98 11.12
C ARG A 112 -10.97 0.26 11.98
N ALA A 113 -11.01 1.44 11.38
CA ALA A 113 -10.73 2.68 12.09
C ALA A 113 -11.81 3.01 13.12
N ASP A 114 -13.08 2.78 12.79
CA ASP A 114 -14.21 2.95 13.71
C ASP A 114 -14.12 1.95 14.87
N ALA A 115 -13.87 0.67 14.60
CA ALA A 115 -13.72 -0.34 15.65
C ALA A 115 -12.53 -0.03 16.59
N MET A 116 -11.38 0.38 16.04
CA MET A 116 -10.22 0.80 16.84
C MET A 116 -10.49 2.04 17.66
N HIS A 117 -11.21 3.02 17.10
CA HIS A 117 -11.60 4.23 17.82
C HIS A 117 -12.49 3.90 19.01
N GLU A 118 -13.53 3.09 18.81
CA GLU A 118 -14.43 2.64 19.88
C GLU A 118 -13.71 1.83 20.95
N ALA A 119 -12.80 0.92 20.57
CA ALA A 119 -11.99 0.18 21.53
C ALA A 119 -11.11 1.11 22.38
N GLY A 120 -10.52 2.15 21.77
CA GLY A 120 -9.76 3.17 22.49
C GLY A 120 -10.61 4.01 23.46
N LEU A 121 -11.87 4.28 23.12
CA LEU A 121 -12.81 4.95 24.03
C LEU A 121 -13.23 4.03 25.19
N ALA A 122 -13.49 2.76 24.91
CA ALA A 122 -13.92 1.77 25.91
C ALA A 122 -12.79 1.38 26.87
N SER A 123 -11.55 1.33 26.37
CA SER A 123 -10.35 1.04 27.15
C SER A 123 -9.26 2.08 26.85
N PRO A 124 -9.25 3.21 27.59
CA PRO A 124 -8.28 4.28 27.37
C PRO A 124 -6.84 3.80 27.60
N GLY A 125 -6.00 4.00 26.59
CA GLY A 125 -4.60 3.63 26.62
C GLY A 125 -3.72 4.69 25.97
N THR A 126 -2.41 4.52 26.07
CA THR A 126 -1.42 5.41 25.46
C THR A 126 -0.26 4.62 24.88
N MET A 127 0.61 5.31 24.14
CA MET A 127 1.81 4.74 23.52
C MET A 127 3.01 5.66 23.70
N ALA A 128 4.20 5.07 23.79
CA ALA A 128 5.46 5.81 23.82
C ALA A 128 6.55 5.10 23.00
N ALA A 129 7.34 5.87 22.25
CA ALA A 129 8.54 5.39 21.61
C ALA A 129 9.71 5.34 22.60
N VAL A 130 10.33 4.17 22.72
CA VAL A 130 11.58 3.92 23.42
C VAL A 130 12.72 4.02 22.41
N LEU A 131 13.64 4.96 22.63
CA LEU A 131 14.75 5.24 21.72
C LEU A 131 16.09 4.85 22.32
N GLY A 132 16.93 4.21 21.51
CA GLY A 132 18.29 3.82 21.85
C GLY A 132 18.39 2.62 22.78
N LEU A 133 17.43 1.70 22.73
CA LEU A 133 17.44 0.44 23.48
C LEU A 133 17.08 -0.72 22.54
N ASP A 134 17.74 -1.86 22.72
CA ASP A 134 17.50 -3.07 21.92
C ASP A 134 16.15 -3.72 22.26
N ASP A 135 15.53 -4.35 21.26
CA ASP A 135 14.22 -4.99 21.33
C ASP A 135 14.02 -5.84 22.60
N ASP A 136 14.94 -6.77 22.88
CA ASP A 136 14.86 -7.69 24.01
C ASP A 136 14.83 -6.95 25.36
N LEU A 137 15.59 -5.86 25.47
CA LEU A 137 15.64 -5.05 26.69
C LEU A 137 14.38 -4.20 26.86
N VAL A 138 13.76 -3.75 25.76
CA VAL A 138 12.44 -3.09 25.82
C VAL A 138 11.38 -4.09 26.29
N GLU A 139 11.41 -5.33 25.81
CA GLU A 139 10.50 -6.35 26.32
C GLU A 139 10.74 -6.68 27.80
N VAL A 140 12.01 -6.73 28.24
CA VAL A 140 12.35 -6.86 29.67
C VAL A 140 11.76 -5.69 30.46
N ALA A 141 11.83 -4.47 29.95
CA ALA A 141 11.24 -3.30 30.60
C ALA A 141 9.71 -3.43 30.76
N CYS A 142 9.00 -3.87 29.71
CA CYS A 142 7.57 -4.13 29.79
C CYS A 142 7.24 -5.22 30.82
N ARG A 143 7.99 -6.33 30.84
CA ARG A 143 7.79 -7.41 31.83
C ARG A 143 8.07 -6.95 33.26
N ARG A 144 9.08 -6.10 33.48
CA ARG A 144 9.43 -5.57 34.81
C ARG A 144 8.40 -4.59 35.37
N ALA A 145 7.68 -3.88 34.50
CA ALA A 145 6.63 -2.99 34.91
C ALA A 145 5.47 -3.72 35.62
N ASP A 146 5.32 -5.03 35.37
CA ASP A 146 4.27 -5.90 35.96
C ASP A 146 2.88 -5.25 35.89
N ALA A 147 2.58 -4.67 34.73
CA ALA A 147 1.40 -3.85 34.48
C ALA A 147 0.88 -4.07 33.05
N ASP A 148 -0.26 -3.47 32.74
CA ASP A 148 -0.85 -3.47 31.40
C ASP A 148 -0.01 -2.62 30.43
N VAL A 149 1.07 -3.21 29.91
CA VAL A 149 1.98 -2.61 28.92
C VAL A 149 2.66 -3.70 28.09
N TRP A 150 2.70 -3.48 26.79
CA TRP A 150 3.29 -4.40 25.81
C TRP A 150 4.12 -3.62 24.80
N VAL A 151 4.99 -4.33 24.07
CA VAL A 151 5.57 -3.79 22.84
C VAL A 151 4.47 -3.78 21.77
N ALA A 152 4.29 -2.63 21.12
CA ALA A 152 3.32 -2.44 20.05
C ALA A 152 3.97 -2.37 18.66
N ASN A 153 5.21 -1.89 18.56
CA ASN A 153 5.91 -1.83 17.28
C ASN A 153 7.42 -2.02 17.44
N PHE A 154 8.00 -2.84 16.58
CA PHE A 154 9.44 -2.91 16.34
C PHE A 154 9.73 -2.17 15.04
N ASN A 155 10.11 -0.89 15.12
CA ASN A 155 10.12 -0.02 13.94
C ASN A 155 11.48 0.03 13.22
N ALA A 156 12.56 0.14 13.99
CA ALA A 156 13.92 0.19 13.47
C ALA A 156 14.90 -0.16 14.60
N PRO A 157 16.19 -0.43 14.30
CA PRO A 157 17.20 -0.62 15.34
C PRO A 157 17.20 0.54 16.35
N GLY A 158 17.03 0.20 17.62
CA GLY A 158 16.95 1.18 18.70
C GLY A 158 15.69 2.06 18.68
N GLN A 159 14.62 1.69 17.96
CA GLN A 159 13.32 2.36 18.00
C GLN A 159 12.19 1.34 18.13
N VAL A 160 11.69 1.20 19.35
CA VAL A 160 10.56 0.33 19.70
C VAL A 160 9.44 1.19 20.28
N VAL A 161 8.19 0.83 20.05
CA VAL A 161 7.03 1.50 20.65
C VAL A 161 6.41 0.58 21.68
N ILE A 162 6.18 1.09 22.87
CA ILE A 162 5.41 0.43 23.93
C ILE A 162 4.02 1.06 24.04
N ALA A 163 3.03 0.27 24.44
CA ALA A 163 1.65 0.72 24.54
C ALA A 163 0.92 -0.03 25.65
N GLY A 164 -0.06 0.63 26.26
CA GLY A 164 -0.87 0.06 27.33
C GLY A 164 -1.56 1.13 28.17
N SER A 165 -1.79 0.84 29.45
CA SER A 165 -2.29 1.83 30.40
C SER A 165 -1.28 2.98 30.59
N PRO A 166 -1.72 4.22 30.89
CA PRO A 166 -0.80 5.32 31.15
C PRO A 166 0.23 5.03 32.26
N ALA A 167 -0.19 4.35 33.32
CA ALA A 167 0.69 3.95 34.41
C ALA A 167 1.69 2.85 33.97
N GLY A 168 1.23 1.85 33.23
CA GLY A 168 2.10 0.78 32.71
C GLY A 168 3.16 1.31 31.74
N VAL A 169 2.77 2.21 30.81
CA VAL A 169 3.70 2.86 29.89
C VAL A 169 4.72 3.73 30.62
N ALA A 170 4.29 4.46 31.67
CA ALA A 170 5.22 5.24 32.50
C ALA A 170 6.24 4.36 33.22
N SER A 171 5.78 3.29 33.89
CA SER A 171 6.64 2.34 34.62
C SER A 171 7.60 1.60 33.68
N ALA A 172 7.13 1.08 32.56
CA ALA A 172 8.00 0.46 31.55
C ALA A 172 9.01 1.47 30.98
N GLY A 173 8.63 2.74 30.83
CA GLY A 173 9.53 3.81 30.42
C GLY A 173 10.65 4.08 31.43
N GLU A 174 10.37 3.99 32.73
CA GLU A 174 11.38 4.10 33.79
C GLU A 174 12.36 2.92 33.75
N HIS A 175 11.85 1.69 33.69
CA HIS A 175 12.70 0.49 33.55
C HIS A 175 13.53 0.50 32.27
N ALA A 176 12.97 0.99 31.15
CA ALA A 176 13.72 1.14 29.92
C ALA A 176 14.89 2.12 30.08
N LYS A 177 14.71 3.24 30.78
CA LYS A 177 15.81 4.18 31.08
C LYS A 177 16.89 3.54 31.97
N GLU A 178 16.49 2.78 32.98
CA GLU A 178 17.43 2.02 33.83
C GLU A 178 18.26 1.01 33.01
N LEU A 179 17.64 0.40 32.00
CA LEU A 179 18.27 -0.54 31.09
C LEU A 179 19.10 0.13 29.97
N GLY A 180 19.13 1.46 29.92
CA GLY A 180 19.98 2.23 29.01
C GLY A 180 19.27 2.93 27.85
N ALA A 181 17.93 2.99 27.84
CA ALA A 181 17.20 3.77 26.85
C ALA A 181 17.60 5.25 26.93
N LYS A 182 17.90 5.84 25.76
CA LYS A 182 18.30 7.25 25.65
C LYS A 182 17.14 8.20 25.89
N LYS A 183 15.94 7.83 25.41
CA LYS A 183 14.75 8.68 25.50
C LYS A 183 13.47 7.86 25.46
N ILE A 184 12.45 8.33 26.18
CA ILE A 184 11.07 7.87 26.10
C ILE A 184 10.25 9.04 25.56
N MET A 185 9.55 8.85 24.45
CA MET A 185 8.78 9.89 23.77
C MET A 185 7.30 9.50 23.70
N PRO A 186 6.37 10.23 24.33
CA PRO A 186 4.95 9.95 24.21
C PRO A 186 4.48 10.17 22.76
N LEU A 187 3.59 9.30 22.28
CA LEU A 187 2.97 9.43 20.97
C LEU A 187 1.58 10.06 21.11
N GLN A 188 1.22 10.91 20.16
CA GLN A 188 -0.07 11.58 20.12
C GLN A 188 -1.12 10.66 19.47
N VAL A 189 -1.61 9.70 20.24
CA VAL A 189 -2.58 8.70 19.81
C VAL A 189 -3.73 8.58 20.82
N SER A 190 -4.87 8.08 20.35
CA SER A 190 -6.10 7.93 21.12
C SER A 190 -6.24 6.59 21.85
N GLY A 191 -5.29 5.65 21.69
CA GLY A 191 -5.36 4.34 22.32
C GLY A 191 -4.05 3.57 22.32
N ALA A 192 -4.05 2.43 23.02
CA ALA A 192 -2.93 1.49 23.06
C ALA A 192 -3.02 0.48 21.91
N PHE A 193 -2.79 0.93 20.67
CA PHE A 193 -2.90 0.11 19.47
C PHE A 193 -1.89 -1.05 19.46
N HIS A 194 -2.23 -2.14 18.77
CA HIS A 194 -1.39 -3.34 18.65
C HIS A 194 -1.12 -4.06 19.98
N THR A 195 -2.07 -3.97 20.91
CA THR A 195 -2.04 -4.63 22.23
C THR A 195 -3.39 -5.28 22.54
N PRO A 196 -3.51 -6.03 23.66
CA PRO A 196 -4.79 -6.57 24.12
C PRO A 196 -5.91 -5.52 24.31
N PHE A 197 -5.59 -4.23 24.44
CA PHE A 197 -6.59 -3.17 24.53
C PHE A 197 -7.51 -3.11 23.29
N MET A 198 -7.02 -3.59 22.13
CA MET A 198 -7.79 -3.62 20.90
C MET A 198 -8.61 -4.90 20.69
N THR A 199 -8.62 -5.83 21.67
CA THR A 199 -9.32 -7.12 21.53
C THR A 199 -10.80 -6.94 21.21
N ALA A 200 -11.45 -5.91 21.77
CA ALA A 200 -12.87 -5.62 21.53
C ALA A 200 -13.19 -5.28 20.05
N ALA A 201 -12.22 -4.75 19.31
CA ALA A 201 -12.37 -4.42 17.89
C ALA A 201 -12.18 -5.62 16.95
N ARG A 202 -11.67 -6.75 17.46
CA ARG A 202 -11.28 -7.90 16.63
C ARG A 202 -12.46 -8.53 15.90
N GLU A 203 -13.62 -8.67 16.55
CA GLU A 203 -14.76 -9.37 15.95
C GLU A 203 -15.40 -8.59 14.80
N ARG A 204 -15.52 -7.27 14.98
CA ARG A 204 -15.94 -6.34 13.92
C ARG A 204 -15.00 -6.43 12.72
N LEU A 205 -13.69 -6.34 12.98
CA LEU A 205 -12.67 -6.44 11.94
C LEU A 205 -12.68 -7.80 11.22
N ARG A 206 -12.82 -8.90 11.95
CA ARG A 206 -12.90 -10.26 11.36
C ARG A 206 -14.07 -10.37 10.39
N SER A 207 -15.22 -9.81 10.77
CA SER A 207 -16.41 -9.79 9.92
C SER A 207 -16.19 -8.93 8.66
N ALA A 208 -15.55 -7.78 8.81
CA ALA A 208 -15.22 -6.89 7.70
C ALA A 208 -14.22 -7.53 6.71
N ILE A 209 -13.18 -8.20 7.21
CA ILE A 209 -12.20 -8.90 6.36
C ILE A 209 -12.88 -10.05 5.59
N ALA A 210 -13.77 -10.79 6.25
CA ALA A 210 -14.51 -11.87 5.58
C ALA A 210 -15.38 -11.35 4.43
N LEU A 211 -15.98 -10.16 4.58
CA LEU A 211 -16.75 -9.51 3.51
C LEU A 211 -15.85 -9.01 2.37
N ALA A 212 -14.68 -8.47 2.71
CA ALA A 212 -13.70 -7.97 1.73
C ALA A 212 -13.03 -9.09 0.90
N SER A 213 -13.10 -10.34 1.39
CA SER A 213 -12.67 -11.56 0.68
C SER A 213 -11.33 -11.42 -0.06
N PRO A 214 -10.19 -11.24 0.65
CA PRO A 214 -8.88 -11.08 0.04
C PRO A 214 -8.56 -12.19 -0.97
N ARG A 215 -7.95 -11.80 -2.09
CA ARG A 215 -7.61 -12.68 -3.22
C ARG A 215 -6.12 -13.01 -3.24
N ASP A 216 -5.77 -14.06 -3.98
CA ASP A 216 -4.38 -14.37 -4.30
C ASP A 216 -3.76 -13.28 -5.17
N VAL A 217 -2.46 -13.02 -4.97
CA VAL A 217 -1.70 -11.97 -5.68
C VAL A 217 -0.34 -12.45 -6.15
N GLU A 218 0.11 -11.90 -7.28
CA GLU A 218 1.44 -12.20 -7.82
C GLU A 218 2.56 -11.43 -7.10
N VAL A 219 2.30 -10.16 -6.75
CA VAL A 219 3.20 -9.34 -5.93
C VAL A 219 2.94 -9.65 -4.45
N PRO A 220 3.86 -10.32 -3.73
CA PRO A 220 3.63 -10.70 -2.34
C PRO A 220 3.61 -9.48 -1.42
N VAL A 221 2.81 -9.56 -0.35
CA VAL A 221 2.77 -8.56 0.72
C VAL A 221 3.48 -9.09 1.97
N ILE A 222 4.40 -8.31 2.55
CA ILE A 222 5.10 -8.70 3.78
C ILE A 222 4.22 -8.40 5.00
N SER A 223 3.86 -9.43 5.76
CA SER A 223 2.96 -9.24 6.89
C SER A 223 3.63 -8.60 8.10
N ASN A 224 2.87 -7.76 8.81
CA ASN A 224 3.29 -7.10 10.05
C ASN A 224 3.37 -8.07 11.25
N VAL A 225 2.66 -9.21 11.18
CA VAL A 225 2.50 -10.14 12.31
C VAL A 225 3.67 -11.11 12.44
N ASP A 226 4.08 -11.71 11.33
CA ASP A 226 5.16 -12.71 11.26
C ASP A 226 6.39 -12.25 10.45
N ALA A 227 6.29 -11.11 9.76
CA ALA A 227 7.33 -10.59 8.88
C ALA A 227 7.67 -11.49 7.68
N ILE A 228 6.72 -12.28 7.20
CA ILE A 228 6.89 -13.18 6.04
C ILE A 228 6.12 -12.63 4.83
N ALA A 229 6.57 -12.99 3.62
CA ALA A 229 5.88 -12.69 2.38
C ALA A 229 4.68 -13.63 2.18
N HIS A 230 3.49 -13.05 1.97
CA HIS A 230 2.26 -13.78 1.70
C HIS A 230 1.67 -13.39 0.35
N SER A 231 1.18 -14.40 -0.37
CA SER A 231 0.52 -14.24 -1.67
C SER A 231 -0.88 -14.84 -1.69
N SER A 232 -1.27 -15.63 -0.69
CA SER A 232 -2.59 -16.27 -0.69
C SER A 232 -3.63 -15.43 0.04
N GLY A 233 -4.79 -15.25 -0.61
CA GLY A 233 -5.96 -14.58 -0.08
C GLY A 233 -6.46 -15.19 1.24
N GLU A 234 -6.36 -16.51 1.38
CA GLU A 234 -6.89 -17.26 2.52
C GLU A 234 -6.17 -16.96 3.84
N GLU A 235 -4.90 -16.55 3.77
CA GLU A 235 -4.06 -16.28 4.95
C GLU A 235 -4.45 -14.95 5.63
N TRP A 236 -4.87 -13.96 4.85
CA TRP A 236 -5.08 -12.57 5.29
C TRP A 236 -6.18 -12.41 6.33
N SER A 237 -7.20 -13.27 6.34
CA SER A 237 -8.24 -13.24 7.38
C SER A 237 -7.64 -13.40 8.78
N SER A 238 -6.74 -14.37 8.93
CA SER A 238 -6.07 -14.65 10.21
C SER A 238 -5.02 -13.59 10.55
N LEU A 239 -4.20 -13.19 9.58
CA LEU A 239 -3.12 -12.23 9.77
C LEU A 239 -3.65 -10.84 10.16
N LEU A 240 -4.62 -10.29 9.41
CA LEU A 240 -5.17 -8.97 9.71
C LEU A 240 -5.95 -8.94 11.02
N SER A 241 -6.64 -10.04 11.38
CA SER A 241 -7.31 -10.15 12.68
C SER A 241 -6.33 -10.21 13.85
N ALA A 242 -5.17 -10.86 13.65
CA ALA A 242 -4.08 -10.90 14.63
C ALA A 242 -3.37 -9.55 14.75
N GLN A 243 -3.13 -8.84 13.62
CA GLN A 243 -2.41 -7.57 13.53
C GLN A 243 -2.93 -6.53 14.53
N LEU A 244 -4.24 -6.50 14.74
CA LEU A 244 -4.92 -5.53 15.61
C LEU A 244 -4.42 -5.54 17.06
N SER A 245 -4.01 -6.71 17.55
CA SER A 245 -3.60 -6.94 18.94
C SER A 245 -2.21 -7.55 19.06
N SER A 246 -1.46 -7.57 17.97
CA SER A 246 -0.09 -8.11 17.91
C SER A 246 0.88 -6.99 17.51
N PRO A 247 2.13 -7.03 17.97
CA PRO A 247 3.11 -6.01 17.64
C PRO A 247 3.36 -5.93 16.14
N VAL A 248 3.46 -4.72 15.59
CA VAL A 248 3.91 -4.51 14.20
C VAL A 248 5.41 -4.75 14.12
N ARG A 249 5.83 -5.77 13.39
CA ARG A 249 7.23 -6.17 13.24
C ARG A 249 7.96 -5.46 12.09
N TRP A 250 7.74 -4.17 11.87
CA TRP A 250 8.25 -3.43 10.70
C TRP A 250 9.75 -3.57 10.43
N LYS A 251 10.60 -3.50 11.47
CA LYS A 251 12.04 -3.76 11.36
C LYS A 251 12.32 -5.13 10.73
N HIS A 252 11.59 -6.15 11.17
CA HIS A 252 11.73 -7.50 10.63
C HIS A 252 11.19 -7.58 9.20
N CYS A 253 10.08 -6.91 8.86
CA CYS A 253 9.59 -6.84 7.49
C CYS A 253 10.64 -6.25 6.54
N LEU A 254 11.36 -5.20 6.98
CA LEU A 254 12.47 -4.60 6.23
C LEU A 254 13.64 -5.57 6.04
N LEU A 255 14.02 -6.32 7.08
CA LEU A 255 15.07 -7.34 7.01
C LEU A 255 14.68 -8.50 6.09
N THR A 256 13.43 -8.98 6.15
CA THR A 256 12.91 -9.98 5.22
C THR A 256 12.98 -9.49 3.78
N MET A 257 12.57 -8.24 3.51
CA MET A 257 12.70 -7.66 2.16
C MET A 257 14.15 -7.61 1.69
N GLN A 258 15.10 -7.25 2.57
CA GLN A 258 16.54 -7.29 2.25
C GLN A 258 17.01 -8.71 1.91
N GLU A 259 16.62 -9.71 2.70
CA GLU A 259 16.94 -11.12 2.47
C GLU A 259 16.37 -11.62 1.12
N LEU A 260 15.21 -11.10 0.71
CA LEU A 260 14.57 -11.37 -0.58
C LEU A 260 15.18 -10.57 -1.75
N GLY A 261 16.22 -9.77 -1.53
CA GLY A 261 16.93 -9.04 -2.59
C GLY A 261 16.34 -7.67 -2.94
N VAL A 262 15.46 -7.13 -2.09
CA VAL A 262 15.01 -5.74 -2.19
C VAL A 262 16.15 -4.81 -1.80
N THR A 263 16.44 -3.85 -2.68
CA THR A 263 17.49 -2.84 -2.47
C THR A 263 16.95 -1.42 -2.64
N GLY A 264 15.74 -1.28 -3.21
CA GLY A 264 15.06 -0.01 -3.40
C GLY A 264 13.69 0.01 -2.71
N PHE A 265 13.45 1.01 -1.87
CA PHE A 265 12.19 1.21 -1.15
C PHE A 265 11.53 2.52 -1.59
N VAL A 266 10.33 2.41 -2.16
CA VAL A 266 9.53 3.56 -2.57
C VAL A 266 8.39 3.71 -1.57
N GLU A 267 8.39 4.79 -0.78
CA GLU A 267 7.28 5.10 0.13
C GLU A 267 6.21 5.92 -0.63
N LEU A 268 5.02 5.35 -0.76
CA LEU A 268 3.90 5.94 -1.49
C LEU A 268 2.84 6.41 -0.49
N GLY A 269 2.54 7.71 -0.52
CA GLY A 269 1.59 8.33 0.40
C GLY A 269 2.20 9.49 1.18
N PRO A 270 1.46 10.05 2.15
CA PRO A 270 1.96 11.19 2.91
C PRO A 270 3.10 10.76 3.82
N GLY A 271 4.13 11.61 3.96
CA GLY A 271 5.19 11.41 4.96
C GLY A 271 6.57 11.18 4.35
N GLY A 272 7.22 10.07 4.73
CA GLY A 272 8.66 9.86 4.57
C GLY A 272 9.30 9.14 5.76
N VAL A 273 8.48 8.63 6.69
CA VAL A 273 8.96 7.98 7.92
C VAL A 273 9.49 6.59 7.61
N LEU A 274 8.88 5.87 6.67
CA LEU A 274 9.26 4.50 6.34
C LEU A 274 10.61 4.46 5.60
N THR A 275 10.87 5.40 4.69
CA THR A 275 12.19 5.54 4.07
C THR A 275 13.29 5.81 5.10
N GLY A 276 13.00 6.65 6.10
CA GLY A 276 13.90 6.88 7.23
C GLY A 276 14.15 5.61 8.06
N MET A 277 13.14 4.76 8.24
CA MET A 277 13.29 3.47 8.92
C MET A 277 14.07 2.47 8.07
N ALA A 278 13.83 2.41 6.76
CA ALA A 278 14.56 1.56 5.82
C ALA A 278 16.05 1.89 5.83
N LYS A 279 16.44 3.18 5.69
CA LYS A 279 17.85 3.63 5.74
C LYS A 279 18.61 3.23 7.01
N ARG A 280 17.90 3.08 8.14
CA ARG A 280 18.51 2.71 9.43
C ARG A 280 18.58 1.20 9.67
N THR A 281 17.85 0.43 8.87
CA THR A 281 17.63 -1.01 9.12
C THR A 281 18.31 -1.87 8.06
N VAL A 282 18.23 -1.44 6.79
CA VAL A 282 18.71 -2.20 5.64
C VAL A 282 19.99 -1.55 5.12
N ASP A 283 21.04 -2.36 5.00
CA ASP A 283 22.32 -1.91 4.47
C ASP A 283 22.18 -1.52 2.99
N ASP A 284 22.86 -0.43 2.60
CA ASP A 284 22.83 0.12 1.24
C ASP A 284 21.43 0.42 0.67
N ALA A 285 20.43 0.57 1.54
CA ALA A 285 19.06 0.85 1.15
C ALA A 285 18.97 2.14 0.34
N ARG A 286 18.54 2.02 -0.91
CA ARG A 286 18.11 3.15 -1.70
C ARG A 286 16.65 3.41 -1.37
N THR A 287 16.30 4.66 -1.10
CA THR A 287 14.94 4.99 -0.71
C THR A 287 14.49 6.27 -1.38
N ILE A 288 13.21 6.35 -1.74
CA ILE A 288 12.56 7.57 -2.20
C ILE A 288 11.12 7.62 -1.66
N THR A 289 10.62 8.82 -1.43
CA THR A 289 9.22 9.04 -1.05
C THR A 289 8.53 9.79 -2.18
N VAL A 290 7.28 9.43 -2.45
CA VAL A 290 6.39 10.15 -3.35
C VAL A 290 5.13 10.50 -2.57
N SER A 291 4.93 11.80 -2.38
CA SER A 291 3.79 12.38 -1.67
C SER A 291 3.05 13.44 -2.51
N THR A 292 3.68 13.97 -3.57
CA THR A 292 3.08 14.96 -4.47
C THR A 292 3.33 14.64 -5.95
N PRO A 293 2.55 15.20 -6.89
CA PRO A 293 2.77 14.96 -8.32
C PRO A 293 4.14 15.41 -8.81
N GLU A 294 4.72 16.48 -8.23
CA GLU A 294 6.05 16.96 -8.66
C GLU A 294 7.20 16.01 -8.31
N GLU A 295 6.92 14.97 -7.52
CA GLU A 295 7.91 13.95 -7.14
C GLU A 295 7.90 12.74 -8.08
N LEU A 296 6.95 12.66 -9.01
CA LEU A 296 6.86 11.60 -10.02
C LEU A 296 8.09 11.58 -10.95
N ASP A 297 8.54 12.75 -11.42
CA ASP A 297 9.75 12.85 -12.25
C ASP A 297 11.00 12.38 -11.49
N LYS A 298 11.09 12.72 -10.19
CA LYS A 298 12.17 12.27 -9.31
C LYS A 298 12.15 10.76 -9.12
N LEU A 299 10.95 10.15 -9.05
CA LEU A 299 10.82 8.70 -9.00
C LEU A 299 11.37 8.05 -10.27
N ILE A 300 11.04 8.57 -11.45
CA ILE A 300 11.55 8.07 -12.73
C ILE A 300 13.08 8.13 -12.76
N GLU A 301 13.65 9.29 -12.43
CA GLU A 301 15.11 9.47 -12.35
C GLU A 301 15.75 8.50 -11.35
N TRP A 302 15.13 8.33 -10.18
CA TRP A 302 15.63 7.44 -9.14
C TRP A 302 15.57 5.96 -9.56
N VAL A 303 14.49 5.52 -10.21
CA VAL A 303 14.39 4.16 -10.76
C VAL A 303 15.45 3.94 -11.83
N ASN A 304 15.61 4.88 -12.77
CA ASN A 304 16.60 4.80 -13.86
C ASN A 304 18.05 4.79 -13.37
N ALA A 305 18.37 5.50 -12.29
CA ALA A 305 19.71 5.47 -11.68
C ALA A 305 20.08 4.11 -11.06
N SER A 306 19.10 3.23 -10.86
CA SER A 306 19.27 1.85 -10.35
C SER A 306 19.66 0.86 -11.44
N SER A 307 19.31 1.17 -12.68
CA SER A 307 19.59 0.30 -13.82
C SER A 307 21.10 0.30 -14.04
N PRO A 308 21.75 -0.87 -14.14
CA PRO A 308 23.19 -0.91 -14.32
C PRO A 308 23.57 -0.10 -15.57
N THR A 309 24.36 0.97 -15.39
CA THR A 309 24.96 1.80 -16.45
C THR A 309 26.06 1.06 -17.23
N GLY A 310 25.98 -0.27 -17.26
CA GLY A 310 27.00 -1.16 -17.79
C GLY A 310 26.51 -2.58 -17.95
N ALA A 311 25.25 -2.79 -18.36
CA ALA A 311 24.95 -4.01 -19.09
C ALA A 311 25.72 -3.91 -20.40
N ALA A 312 26.88 -4.57 -20.44
CA ALA A 312 27.50 -4.95 -21.69
C ALA A 312 26.39 -5.49 -22.58
N GLN A 313 26.33 -4.94 -23.79
CA GLN A 313 25.55 -5.42 -24.91
C GLN A 313 25.88 -6.91 -25.08
N LEU A 314 25.18 -7.77 -24.34
CA LEU A 314 25.08 -9.16 -24.66
C LEU A 314 24.28 -9.14 -25.96
N GLU A 315 24.99 -9.31 -27.08
CA GLU A 315 24.41 -9.76 -28.34
C GLU A 315 23.82 -11.17 -28.12
N GLY A 316 22.81 -11.28 -27.28
CA GLY A 316 21.75 -12.24 -27.50
C GLY A 316 20.95 -11.66 -28.65
N GLU A 317 20.72 -12.45 -29.69
CA GLU A 317 19.92 -12.05 -30.85
C GLU A 317 18.67 -11.29 -30.39
N HIS A 318 18.67 -9.97 -30.58
CA HIS A 318 17.51 -9.15 -30.29
C HIS A 318 16.46 -9.43 -31.35
N LEU A 319 15.61 -10.42 -31.09
CA LEU A 319 14.26 -10.42 -31.65
C LEU A 319 13.48 -9.30 -30.94
N PHE A 320 13.63 -8.06 -31.40
CA PHE A 320 12.73 -6.98 -31.03
C PHE A 320 11.35 -7.28 -31.61
N ALA A 321 10.54 -8.06 -30.90
CA ALA A 321 9.11 -8.08 -31.11
C ALA A 321 8.54 -6.90 -30.33
N VAL A 322 8.20 -5.80 -31.00
CA VAL A 322 7.44 -4.73 -30.37
C VAL A 322 5.98 -5.17 -30.32
N GLU A 323 5.51 -5.46 -29.11
CA GLU A 323 4.13 -5.86 -28.87
C GLU A 323 3.26 -4.62 -28.65
N ARG A 324 2.07 -4.57 -29.26
CA ARG A 324 1.19 -3.41 -29.31
C ARG A 324 -0.24 -3.81 -28.97
N LEU A 325 -0.86 -3.10 -28.05
CA LEU A 325 -2.26 -3.33 -27.66
C LEU A 325 -3.21 -2.49 -28.50
N VAL A 326 -4.29 -3.11 -28.96
CA VAL A 326 -5.46 -2.41 -29.51
C VAL A 326 -6.52 -2.41 -28.43
N VAL A 327 -7.01 -1.22 -28.11
CA VAL A 327 -7.96 -1.00 -27.01
C VAL A 327 -9.35 -0.66 -27.54
N SER A 328 -10.36 -0.86 -26.72
CA SER A 328 -11.74 -0.51 -27.03
C SER A 328 -11.92 1.02 -27.13
N PRO A 329 -12.61 1.54 -28.15
CA PRO A 329 -12.91 2.98 -28.25
C PRO A 329 -14.06 3.43 -27.34
N SER A 330 -14.86 2.49 -26.82
CA SER A 330 -16.05 2.78 -26.00
C SER A 330 -16.41 1.59 -25.12
N ALA A 331 -17.40 1.75 -24.23
CA ALA A 331 -17.95 0.62 -23.48
C ALA A 331 -19.06 -0.08 -24.27
N GLY A 332 -19.14 -1.41 -24.20
CA GLY A 332 -20.16 -2.17 -24.93
C GLY A 332 -19.84 -3.66 -25.05
N LEU A 333 -20.62 -4.40 -25.84
CA LEU A 333 -20.35 -5.81 -26.14
C LEU A 333 -19.35 -5.90 -27.29
N PHE A 334 -18.27 -6.64 -27.09
CA PHE A 334 -17.27 -6.89 -28.12
C PHE A 334 -17.74 -7.95 -29.12
N SER A 335 -17.47 -7.73 -30.41
CA SER A 335 -17.70 -8.70 -31.48
C SER A 335 -16.50 -8.66 -32.43
N PRO A 336 -15.71 -9.74 -32.55
CA PRO A 336 -14.53 -9.75 -33.41
C PRO A 336 -14.92 -9.71 -34.89
N GLU A 337 -14.06 -9.14 -35.72
CA GLU A 337 -14.23 -9.16 -37.17
C GLU A 337 -13.91 -10.57 -37.70
N SER A 338 -14.89 -11.20 -38.36
CA SER A 338 -14.82 -12.60 -38.81
C SER A 338 -13.61 -12.93 -39.70
N SER A 339 -13.09 -11.94 -40.42
CA SER A 339 -11.92 -12.07 -41.31
C SER A 339 -10.57 -11.91 -40.61
N VAL A 340 -10.56 -11.50 -39.34
CA VAL A 340 -9.34 -11.25 -38.55
C VAL A 340 -9.21 -12.35 -37.49
N THR A 341 -8.14 -13.14 -37.60
CA THR A 341 -7.85 -14.27 -36.69
C THR A 341 -6.42 -14.14 -36.15
N VAL A 342 -6.07 -14.97 -35.16
CA VAL A 342 -4.69 -15.07 -34.70
C VAL A 342 -3.77 -15.44 -35.88
N GLY A 343 -2.71 -14.67 -36.08
CA GLY A 343 -1.82 -14.77 -37.24
C GLY A 343 -2.18 -13.88 -38.42
N SER A 344 -3.34 -13.20 -38.42
CA SER A 344 -3.69 -12.24 -39.46
C SER A 344 -2.75 -11.03 -39.45
N GLN A 345 -2.24 -10.64 -40.63
CA GLN A 345 -1.58 -9.36 -40.85
C GLN A 345 -2.61 -8.24 -40.92
N ILE A 346 -2.38 -7.17 -40.16
CA ILE A 346 -3.21 -5.97 -40.19
C ILE A 346 -2.37 -4.73 -40.46
N ASN A 347 -3.01 -3.73 -41.07
CA ASN A 347 -2.43 -2.41 -41.35
C ASN A 347 -3.01 -1.38 -40.37
N VAL A 348 -2.37 -0.21 -40.26
CA VAL A 348 -2.93 0.92 -39.52
C VAL A 348 -4.33 1.26 -40.07
N GLY A 349 -5.31 1.37 -39.18
CA GLY A 349 -6.71 1.65 -39.48
C GLY A 349 -7.60 0.43 -39.76
N HIS A 350 -7.03 -0.78 -39.79
CA HIS A 350 -7.78 -2.02 -39.99
C HIS A 350 -8.73 -2.27 -38.82
N ILE A 351 -9.99 -2.58 -39.13
CA ILE A 351 -11.01 -2.97 -38.15
C ILE A 351 -10.71 -4.40 -37.68
N ILE A 352 -10.58 -4.60 -36.37
CA ILE A 352 -10.36 -5.93 -35.77
C ILE A 352 -11.61 -6.48 -35.06
N GLY A 353 -12.62 -5.64 -34.88
CA GLY A 353 -13.91 -5.98 -34.30
C GLY A 353 -14.73 -4.73 -34.02
N ARG A 354 -15.81 -4.88 -33.25
CA ARG A 354 -16.72 -3.81 -32.84
C ARG A 354 -17.04 -3.89 -31.37
N VAL A 355 -17.30 -2.75 -30.76
CA VAL A 355 -17.86 -2.64 -29.40
C VAL A 355 -19.14 -1.82 -29.47
N GLY A 356 -20.27 -2.49 -29.33
CA GLY A 356 -21.57 -1.92 -29.70
C GLY A 356 -21.58 -1.49 -31.18
N ASP A 357 -21.89 -0.22 -31.44
CA ASP A 357 -21.91 0.38 -32.79
C ASP A 357 -20.55 0.98 -33.21
N ASN A 358 -19.50 0.87 -32.39
CA ASN A 358 -18.21 1.50 -32.65
C ASN A 358 -17.19 0.48 -33.21
N ASP A 359 -16.52 0.84 -34.30
CA ASP A 359 -15.42 0.04 -34.86
C ASP A 359 -14.18 0.09 -33.96
N VAL A 360 -13.65 -1.06 -33.57
CA VAL A 360 -12.31 -1.19 -32.97
C VAL A 360 -11.30 -1.24 -34.10
N ARG A 361 -10.54 -0.15 -34.28
CA ARG A 361 -9.50 -0.04 -35.31
C ARG A 361 -8.12 -0.11 -34.69
N SER A 362 -7.24 -0.90 -35.30
CA SER A 362 -5.83 -0.91 -34.88
C SER A 362 -5.13 0.38 -35.32
N PRO A 363 -4.47 1.12 -34.41
CA PRO A 363 -3.59 2.22 -34.78
C PRO A 363 -2.21 1.75 -35.25
N PHE A 364 -1.95 0.43 -35.22
CA PHE A 364 -0.66 -0.18 -35.53
C PHE A 364 -0.78 -1.18 -36.70
N ALA A 365 0.27 -1.30 -37.50
CA ALA A 365 0.42 -2.44 -38.41
C ALA A 365 1.16 -3.57 -37.69
N GLY A 366 0.79 -4.83 -37.96
CA GLY A 366 1.35 -5.96 -37.23
C GLY A 366 0.66 -7.28 -37.55
N VAL A 367 1.04 -8.32 -36.81
CA VAL A 367 0.41 -9.64 -36.82
C VAL A 367 -0.33 -9.86 -35.51
N ILE A 368 -1.62 -10.16 -35.57
CA ILE A 368 -2.44 -10.46 -34.37
C ILE A 368 -1.83 -11.67 -33.66
N GLN A 369 -1.45 -11.51 -32.39
CA GLN A 369 -0.92 -12.59 -31.57
C GLN A 369 -2.02 -13.25 -30.75
N ASN A 370 -2.92 -12.44 -30.17
CA ASN A 370 -4.10 -12.96 -29.51
C ASN A 370 -5.21 -11.91 -29.39
N PHE A 371 -6.45 -12.37 -29.20
CA PHE A 371 -7.55 -11.55 -28.70
C PHE A 371 -7.62 -11.71 -27.18
N ILE A 372 -7.71 -10.58 -26.48
CA ILE A 372 -7.83 -10.49 -25.02
C ILE A 372 -9.30 -10.53 -24.63
N ALA A 373 -10.13 -9.77 -25.35
CA ALA A 373 -11.59 -9.81 -25.19
C ALA A 373 -12.20 -10.92 -26.06
N VAL A 374 -13.19 -11.64 -25.52
CA VAL A 374 -13.92 -12.67 -26.25
C VAL A 374 -15.23 -12.15 -26.85
N GLU A 375 -15.75 -12.81 -27.89
CA GLU A 375 -17.03 -12.46 -28.50
C GLU A 375 -18.15 -12.45 -27.45
N GLY A 376 -18.91 -11.35 -27.39
CA GLY A 376 -19.99 -11.13 -26.44
C GLY A 376 -19.53 -10.62 -25.07
N GLU A 377 -18.24 -10.46 -24.82
CA GLU A 377 -17.73 -9.86 -23.58
C GLU A 377 -18.11 -8.37 -23.49
N ARG A 378 -18.56 -7.92 -22.32
CA ARG A 378 -18.78 -6.50 -22.06
C ARG A 378 -17.45 -5.86 -21.62
N VAL A 379 -16.97 -4.92 -22.42
CA VAL A 379 -15.70 -4.21 -22.20
C VAL A 379 -15.92 -2.74 -21.85
N THR A 380 -14.97 -2.11 -21.15
CA THR A 380 -14.94 -0.65 -20.89
C THR A 380 -14.19 0.09 -22.00
N ALA A 381 -14.31 1.43 -22.03
CA ALA A 381 -13.47 2.26 -22.90
C ALA A 381 -12.00 2.09 -22.50
N HIS A 382 -11.11 2.03 -23.48
CA HIS A 382 -9.66 1.79 -23.32
C HIS A 382 -9.26 0.39 -22.79
N GLN A 383 -10.21 -0.52 -22.54
CA GLN A 383 -9.89 -1.91 -22.21
C GLN A 383 -9.16 -2.58 -23.38
N PRO A 384 -8.07 -3.33 -23.15
CA PRO A 384 -7.39 -4.09 -24.19
C PRO A 384 -8.31 -5.12 -24.85
N ILE A 385 -8.37 -5.11 -26.19
CA ILE A 385 -9.17 -6.02 -27.02
C ILE A 385 -8.31 -7.10 -27.63
N ALA A 386 -7.16 -6.73 -28.17
CA ALA A 386 -6.23 -7.64 -28.82
C ALA A 386 -4.82 -7.09 -28.71
N TRP A 387 -3.83 -7.96 -28.91
CA TRP A 387 -2.45 -7.52 -28.98
C TRP A 387 -1.75 -8.10 -30.20
N LEU A 388 -0.82 -7.32 -30.71
CA LEU A 388 -0.14 -7.53 -31.97
C LEU A 388 1.35 -7.51 -31.78
N ARG A 389 2.03 -8.26 -32.62
CA ARG A 389 3.46 -8.09 -32.84
C ARG A 389 3.63 -7.20 -34.06
N SER A 390 4.22 -6.02 -33.90
CA SER A 390 4.52 -5.18 -35.06
C SER A 390 5.54 -5.86 -35.95
N VAL A 391 5.43 -5.64 -37.26
CA VAL A 391 6.41 -6.09 -38.25
C VAL A 391 7.43 -4.99 -38.49
#